data_AF-A0A080M1Y7-F1
#
_entry.id   AF-A0A080M1Y7-F1
#
_cell.length_a   1.000
_cell.length_b   1.000
_cell.length_c   1.000
_cell.angle_alpha   90.00
_cell.angle_beta   90.00
_cell.angle_gamma   90.00
#
_symmetry.space_group_name_H-M   'P 1'
#
loop_
_entity.id
_entity.type
_entity.pdbx_description
1 polymer ?
#
loop_
_entity_poly.entity_id
_entity_poly.type
_entity_poly.pdbx_seq_one_letter_code
_entity_poly.pdbx_strand_id
1 'polypeptide(L)'
;MGGIYARELAKMRPDVVRQVITMGTPFTGHPKATNAWRIYEWATGHKIGAPDLHEPLRTPPPVPTTSIFSRSDGVVAWQCSLERESPHTDNIEVQASHLGMGLNPTTLYAIADRLAQAEGGWRPFDRSGFRSYLYPDPRRRASY
;
A
#
# COMPACT_ATOMS: atom_id res chain seq x y z
N MET A 1 -4.46 -1.82 -9.41
CA MET A 1 -5.92 -2.09 -9.36
C MET A 1 -6.30 -3.18 -8.36
N GLY A 2 -5.71 -4.37 -8.40
CA GLY A 2 -6.06 -5.47 -7.48
C GLY A 2 -6.10 -5.07 -5.99
N GLY A 3 -5.17 -4.23 -5.54
CA GLY A 3 -5.17 -3.75 -4.16
C GLY A 3 -6.36 -2.86 -3.79
N ILE A 4 -6.93 -2.08 -4.72
CA ILE A 4 -8.15 -1.29 -4.45
C ILE A 4 -9.31 -2.25 -4.21
N TYR A 5 -9.49 -3.23 -5.09
CA TYR A 5 -10.54 -4.24 -4.93
C TYR A 5 -10.39 -5.04 -3.64
N ALA A 6 -9.17 -5.45 -3.28
CA ALA A 6 -8.90 -6.16 -2.04
C ALA A 6 -9.32 -5.34 -0.80
N ARG A 7 -9.04 -4.03 -0.79
CA ARG A 7 -9.44 -3.12 0.29
C ARG A 7 -10.95 -2.98 0.38
N GLU A 8 -11.61 -2.73 -0.75
CA GLU A 8 -13.07 -2.56 -0.76
C GLU A 8 -13.79 -3.85 -0.36
N LEU A 9 -13.30 -5.01 -0.81
CA LEU A 9 -13.81 -6.31 -0.37
C LEU A 9 -13.67 -6.49 1.15
N ALA A 10 -12.50 -6.14 1.71
CA ALA A 10 -12.25 -6.24 3.13
C ALA A 10 -13.11 -5.29 3.98
N LYS A 11 -13.51 -4.13 3.43
CA LYS A 11 -14.48 -3.23 4.07
C LYS A 11 -15.89 -3.81 4.05
N MET A 12 -16.29 -4.42 2.93
CA MET A 12 -17.63 -5.00 2.78
C MET A 12 -17.80 -6.28 3.59
N ARG A 13 -16.75 -7.10 3.72
CA ARG A 13 -16.79 -8.43 4.34
C ARG A 13 -15.59 -8.68 5.26
N PRO A 14 -15.44 -7.88 6.34
CA PRO A 14 -14.33 -8.04 7.27
C PRO A 14 -14.38 -9.37 8.04
N ASP A 15 -15.56 -9.99 8.14
CA ASP A 15 -15.80 -11.27 8.80
C ASP A 15 -15.10 -12.47 8.14
N VAL A 16 -14.72 -12.34 6.86
CA VAL A 16 -14.06 -13.41 6.10
C VAL A 16 -12.69 -12.99 5.54
N VAL A 17 -12.19 -11.80 5.92
CA VAL A 17 -10.89 -11.30 5.49
C VAL A 17 -9.99 -11.11 6.70
N ARG A 18 -8.98 -11.98 6.83
CA ARG A 18 -8.01 -11.91 7.93
C ARG A 18 -7.11 -10.68 7.88
N GLN A 19 -6.65 -10.30 6.69
CA GLN A 19 -5.76 -9.16 6.46
C GLN A 19 -5.72 -8.77 4.98
N VAL A 20 -5.25 -7.56 4.71
CA VAL A 20 -5.02 -7.04 3.36
C VAL A 20 -3.55 -6.69 3.18
N ILE A 21 -2.92 -7.17 2.10
CA ILE A 21 -1.57 -6.77 1.70
C ILE A 21 -1.65 -6.19 0.30
N THR A 22 -1.28 -4.92 0.13
CA THR A 22 -1.27 -4.24 -1.17
C THR A 22 0.16 -3.97 -1.63
N MET A 23 0.36 -3.96 -2.95
CA MET A 23 1.63 -3.59 -3.58
C MET A 23 1.38 -2.44 -4.55
N GLY A 24 2.11 -1.32 -4.40
CA GLY A 24 2.05 -0.18 -5.33
C GLY A 24 0.64 0.31 -5.64
N THR A 25 -0.27 0.28 -4.66
CA THR A 25 -1.70 0.54 -4.89
C THR A 25 -2.05 1.98 -4.54
N PRO A 26 -2.61 2.79 -5.46
CA PRO A 26 -2.95 4.19 -5.18
C PRO A 26 -4.30 4.30 -4.49
N PHE A 27 -4.34 4.55 -3.18
CA PHE A 27 -5.56 4.73 -2.40
C PHE A 27 -5.61 6.03 -1.57
N THR A 28 -4.50 6.76 -1.40
CA THR A 28 -4.45 8.03 -0.64
C THR A 28 -4.34 9.32 -1.46
N GLY A 29 -4.30 9.24 -2.79
CA GLY A 29 -4.05 10.40 -3.66
C GLY A 29 -5.16 11.46 -3.68
N HIS A 30 -4.79 12.74 -3.67
CA HIS A 30 -5.63 13.85 -4.15
C HIS A 30 -5.39 14.00 -5.66
N PRO A 31 -6.43 14.28 -6.48
CA PRO A 31 -6.35 14.33 -7.95
C PRO A 31 -5.33 15.29 -8.59
N LYS A 32 -4.59 16.09 -7.81
CA LYS A 32 -3.59 17.05 -8.30
C LYS A 32 -2.15 16.73 -7.89
N ALA A 33 -1.91 15.61 -7.23
CA ALA A 33 -0.55 15.10 -7.07
C ALA A 33 -0.09 14.58 -8.46
N THR A 34 0.86 15.29 -9.06
CA THR A 34 1.37 15.17 -10.43
C THR A 34 1.42 13.75 -11.02
N ASN A 35 1.02 13.61 -12.30
CA ASN A 35 0.86 12.42 -13.15
C ASN A 35 0.05 11.22 -12.61
N ALA A 36 -0.14 11.07 -11.29
CA ALA A 36 -0.95 10.01 -10.69
C ALA A 36 -2.43 10.09 -11.12
N TRP A 37 -2.92 11.28 -11.44
CA TRP A 37 -4.26 11.51 -11.97
C TRP A 37 -4.49 10.77 -13.29
N ARG A 38 -3.54 10.80 -14.24
CA ARG A 38 -3.66 10.10 -15.54
C ARG A 38 -3.75 8.59 -15.38
N ILE A 39 -3.10 8.06 -14.36
CA ILE A 39 -3.09 6.63 -14.06
C ILE A 39 -4.34 6.24 -13.28
N TYR A 40 -4.84 7.08 -12.39
CA TYR A 40 -6.16 6.89 -11.80
C TYR A 40 -7.23 6.88 -12.90
N GLU A 41 -7.22 7.85 -13.83
CA GLU A 41 -8.15 7.87 -14.97
C GLU A 41 -8.00 6.63 -15.86
N TRP A 42 -6.76 6.23 -16.17
CA TRP A 42 -6.50 5.03 -16.96
C TRP A 42 -6.94 3.74 -16.26
N ALA A 43 -6.71 3.64 -14.95
CA ALA A 43 -6.96 2.44 -14.18
C ALA A 43 -8.43 2.31 -13.72
N THR A 44 -9.13 3.43 -13.53
CA THR A 44 -10.55 3.47 -13.11
C THR A 44 -11.53 3.76 -14.25
N GLY A 45 -11.04 4.23 -15.41
CA GLY A 45 -11.87 4.68 -16.53
C GLY A 45 -12.65 5.98 -16.28
N HIS A 46 -12.51 6.60 -15.10
CA HIS A 46 -13.26 7.80 -14.71
C HIS A 46 -12.39 9.05 -14.88
N LYS A 47 -12.88 10.04 -15.64
CA LYS A 47 -12.27 11.39 -15.69
C LYS A 47 -12.38 12.06 -14.33
N ILE A 48 -11.29 12.64 -13.85
CA ILE A 48 -11.25 13.24 -12.52
C ILE A 48 -12.01 14.58 -12.53
N GLY A 49 -13.03 14.67 -11.67
CA GLY A 49 -13.92 15.84 -11.52
C GLY A 49 -15.10 15.65 -10.56
N ALA A 50 -15.33 14.45 -10.03
CA ALA A 50 -16.38 14.16 -9.06
C ALA A 50 -15.77 14.01 -7.64
N PRO A 51 -16.07 14.91 -6.69
CA PRO A 51 -15.53 14.86 -5.32
C PRO A 51 -15.93 13.60 -4.51
N ASP A 52 -16.96 12.87 -4.94
CA ASP A 52 -17.66 11.89 -4.08
C ASP A 52 -17.05 10.47 -4.05
N LEU A 53 -16.04 10.17 -4.89
CA LEU A 53 -15.44 8.83 -4.97
C LEU A 53 -14.18 8.63 -4.11
N HIS A 54 -13.66 9.69 -3.49
CA HIS A 54 -12.28 9.69 -2.99
C HIS A 54 -12.12 9.41 -1.49
N GLU A 55 -13.08 9.83 -0.67
CA GLU A 55 -12.98 9.65 0.79
C GLU A 55 -13.10 8.18 1.23
N PRO A 56 -14.00 7.35 0.65
CA PRO A 56 -14.12 5.95 1.06
C PRO A 56 -12.84 5.14 0.81
N LEU A 57 -12.10 5.44 -0.27
CA LEU A 57 -10.89 4.69 -0.65
C LEU A 57 -9.73 4.89 0.33
N ARG A 58 -9.65 6.08 0.94
CA ARG A 58 -8.60 6.48 1.89
C ARG A 58 -8.73 5.80 3.24
N THR A 59 -9.95 5.47 3.64
CA THR A 59 -10.18 4.75 4.88
C THR A 59 -9.55 3.36 4.77
N PRO A 60 -8.66 2.97 5.70
CA PRO A 60 -8.16 1.59 5.73
C PRO A 60 -9.34 0.64 6.05
N PRO A 61 -9.32 -0.59 5.52
CA PRO A 61 -10.25 -1.63 5.97
C PRO A 61 -10.18 -1.84 7.49
N PRO A 62 -11.26 -2.30 8.15
CA PRO A 62 -11.28 -2.53 9.60
C PRO A 62 -10.55 -3.83 10.00
N VAL A 63 -9.59 -4.27 9.18
CA VAL A 63 -8.78 -5.48 9.35
C VAL A 63 -7.31 -5.10 9.16
N PRO A 64 -6.36 -5.90 9.69
CA PRO A 64 -4.95 -5.60 9.52
C PRO A 64 -4.56 -5.36 8.05
N THR A 65 -3.90 -4.25 7.78
CA THR A 65 -3.62 -3.80 6.42
C THR A 65 -2.15 -3.40 6.29
N THR A 66 -1.46 -3.97 5.32
CA THR A 66 -0.07 -3.63 5.00
C THR A 66 0.04 -3.11 3.58
N SER A 67 0.62 -1.92 3.41
CA SER A 67 0.96 -1.38 2.11
C SER A 67 2.46 -1.50 1.84
N ILE A 68 2.79 -2.25 0.78
CA ILE A 68 4.14 -2.35 0.25
C ILE A 68 4.25 -1.35 -0.91
N PHE A 69 5.21 -0.44 -0.83
CA PHE A 69 5.41 0.61 -1.83
C PHE A 69 6.89 0.76 -2.17
N SER A 70 7.17 1.43 -3.28
CA SER A 70 8.54 1.81 -3.64
C SER A 70 8.61 3.25 -4.09
N ARG A 71 9.65 3.97 -3.64
CA ARG A 71 9.94 5.33 -4.12
C ARG A 71 10.46 5.34 -5.56
N SER A 72 11.00 4.21 -6.04
CA SER A 72 11.39 4.01 -7.44
C SER A 72 10.25 3.47 -8.31
N ASP A 73 9.01 3.46 -7.80
CA ASP A 73 7.83 3.13 -8.60
C ASP A 73 7.62 4.20 -9.69
N GLY A 74 7.82 3.81 -10.94
CA GLY A 74 7.66 4.68 -12.11
C GLY A 74 6.23 4.77 -12.63
N VAL A 75 5.28 4.03 -12.03
CA VAL A 75 3.87 4.01 -12.42
C VAL A 75 3.05 4.73 -11.35
N VAL A 76 3.09 4.28 -10.10
CA VAL A 76 2.29 4.88 -9.03
C VAL A 76 3.15 5.82 -8.19
N ALA A 77 2.70 7.07 -8.05
CA ALA A 77 3.28 8.01 -7.10
C ALA A 77 3.19 7.41 -5.69
N TRP A 78 4.34 7.04 -5.13
CA TRP A 78 4.44 6.24 -3.90
C TRP A 78 3.68 6.83 -2.71
N GLN A 79 3.54 8.16 -2.65
CA GLN A 79 2.78 8.88 -1.63
C GLN A 79 1.30 8.47 -1.61
N CYS A 80 0.76 8.11 -2.77
CA CYS A 80 -0.62 7.65 -2.92
C CYS A 80 -0.81 6.21 -2.45
N SER A 81 0.27 5.49 -2.15
CA SER A 81 0.26 4.12 -1.63
C SER A 81 0.52 4.06 -0.13
N LEU A 82 0.66 5.20 0.54
CA LEU A 82 0.91 5.22 1.98
C LEU A 82 -0.40 5.08 2.76
N GLU A 83 -0.43 4.11 3.66
CA GLU A 83 -1.45 4.02 4.69
C GLU A 83 -1.33 5.11 5.73
N ARG A 84 -2.48 5.53 6.25
CA ARG A 84 -2.52 6.32 7.47
C ARG A 84 -2.13 5.41 8.65
N GLU A 85 -1.34 5.95 9.57
CA GLU A 85 -0.92 5.21 10.76
C GLU A 85 -2.11 4.88 11.66
N SER A 86 -2.16 3.62 12.06
CA SER A 86 -3.15 3.07 12.99
C SER A 86 -2.57 1.83 13.68
N PRO A 87 -3.20 1.34 14.75
CA PRO A 87 -2.75 0.12 15.43
C PRO A 87 -2.74 -1.15 14.58
N HIS A 88 -3.38 -1.13 13.40
CA HIS A 88 -3.52 -2.29 12.51
C HIS A 88 -3.10 -1.98 11.06
N THR A 89 -2.38 -0.87 10.82
CA THR A 89 -1.84 -0.53 9.50
C THR A 89 -0.33 -0.44 9.53
N ASP A 90 0.31 -0.84 8.44
CA ASP A 90 1.76 -0.69 8.28
C ASP A 90 2.13 -0.34 6.84
N ASN A 91 3.23 0.39 6.70
CA ASN A 91 3.83 0.76 5.42
C ASN A 91 5.22 0.13 5.34
N ILE A 92 5.50 -0.57 4.25
CA ILE A 92 6.80 -1.22 4.01
C ILE A 92 7.37 -0.65 2.71
N GLU A 93 8.49 0.07 2.82
CA GLU A 93 9.24 0.53 1.66
C GLU A 93 10.14 -0.60 1.16
N VAL A 94 10.11 -0.84 -0.15
CA VAL A 94 11.02 -1.74 -0.87
C VAL A 94 11.67 -1.00 -2.03
N GLN A 95 12.80 -1.50 -2.52
CA GLN A 95 13.44 -0.99 -3.74
C GLN A 95 13.04 -1.86 -4.94
N ALA A 96 12.07 -1.39 -5.71
CA ALA A 96 11.57 -2.09 -6.89
C ALA A 96 10.93 -1.12 -7.89
N SER A 97 10.93 -1.46 -9.18
CA SER A 97 10.01 -0.87 -10.13
C SER A 97 8.59 -1.42 -9.90
N HIS A 98 7.56 -0.75 -10.43
CA HIS A 98 6.17 -1.19 -10.27
C HIS A 98 5.96 -2.66 -10.66
N LEU A 99 6.41 -3.02 -11.87
CA LEU A 99 6.28 -4.38 -12.41
C LEU A 99 7.23 -5.35 -11.70
N GLY A 100 8.44 -4.88 -11.33
CA GLY A 100 9.42 -5.69 -10.63
C GLY A 100 9.01 -6.02 -9.19
N MET A 101 8.11 -5.24 -8.59
CA MET A 101 7.68 -5.42 -7.20
C MET A 101 7.09 -6.81 -6.96
N GLY A 102 6.32 -7.35 -7.90
CA GLY A 102 5.70 -8.68 -7.77
C GLY A 102 6.68 -9.85 -7.69
N LEU A 103 7.92 -9.67 -8.17
CA LEU A 103 8.98 -10.69 -8.14
C LEU A 103 10.18 -10.27 -7.28
N ASN A 104 10.11 -9.11 -6.64
CA ASN A 104 11.21 -8.59 -5.86
C ASN A 104 11.37 -9.41 -4.56
N PRO A 105 12.56 -9.95 -4.26
CA PRO A 105 12.77 -10.81 -3.08
C PRO A 105 12.40 -10.13 -1.76
N THR A 106 12.64 -8.82 -1.61
CA THR A 106 12.26 -8.08 -0.39
C THR A 106 10.74 -7.91 -0.29
N THR A 107 10.05 -7.75 -1.41
CA THR A 107 8.57 -7.72 -1.43
C THR A 107 8.01 -9.09 -1.05
N LEU A 108 8.51 -10.17 -1.66
CA LEU A 108 8.07 -11.54 -1.37
C LEU A 108 8.33 -11.92 0.09
N TYR A 109 9.49 -11.54 0.63
CA TYR A 109 9.81 -11.74 2.04
C TYR A 109 8.84 -10.97 2.95
N ALA A 110 8.57 -9.70 2.67
CA ALA A 110 7.61 -8.91 3.44
C ALA A 110 6.23 -9.57 3.42
N ILE A 111 5.74 -10.02 2.26
CA ILE A 111 4.47 -10.75 2.14
C ILE A 111 4.49 -12.02 2.99
N ALA A 112 5.54 -12.83 2.90
CA ALA A 112 5.66 -14.07 3.67
C ALA A 112 5.64 -13.80 5.18
N ASP A 113 6.36 -12.78 5.64
CA ASP A 113 6.37 -12.36 7.04
C ASP A 113 4.97 -11.92 7.52
N ARG A 114 4.26 -11.12 6.72
CA ARG A 114 2.86 -10.73 7.03
C ARG A 114 1.93 -11.94 7.10
N LEU A 115 2.04 -12.86 6.15
CA LEU A 115 1.19 -14.04 6.09
C LEU A 115 1.48 -15.04 7.23
N ALA A 116 2.73 -15.12 7.70
CA ALA A 116 3.17 -16.01 8.77
C ALA A 116 2.68 -15.61 10.17
N GLN A 117 2.17 -14.38 10.36
CA GLN A 117 1.61 -13.96 11.64
C GLN A 117 0.34 -14.76 11.95
N ALA A 118 0.13 -15.14 13.20
CA ALA A 118 -1.10 -15.80 13.65
C ALA A 118 -2.28 -14.82 13.56
N GLU A 119 -3.49 -15.36 13.38
CA GLU A 119 -4.72 -14.55 13.48
C GLU A 119 -4.84 -13.94 14.89
N GLY A 120 -5.23 -12.66 14.96
CA GLY A 120 -5.23 -11.87 16.20
C GLY A 120 -3.83 -11.45 16.71
N GLY A 121 -2.75 -12.03 16.17
CA GLY A 121 -1.36 -11.74 16.54
C GLY A 121 -0.69 -10.70 15.65
N TRP A 122 -1.46 -9.80 15.02
CA TRP A 122 -0.90 -8.86 14.06
C TRP A 122 0.09 -7.90 14.72
N ARG A 123 1.23 -7.68 14.07
CA ARG A 123 2.25 -6.71 14.48
C ARG A 123 2.89 -6.03 13.27
N PRO A 124 3.36 -4.78 13.42
CA PRO A 124 4.12 -4.07 12.39
C PRO A 124 5.38 -4.81 11.94
N PHE A 125 5.95 -4.40 10.80
CA PHE A 125 7.12 -5.01 10.19
C PHE A 125 8.36 -4.67 10.98
N ASP A 126 8.96 -5.74 11.53
CA ASP A 126 10.23 -5.62 12.21
C ASP A 126 11.34 -5.41 11.18
N ARG A 127 11.72 -4.14 11.08
CA ARG A 127 12.84 -3.62 10.28
C ARG A 127 14.08 -3.33 11.13
N SER A 128 14.15 -3.84 12.36
CA SER A 128 15.30 -3.65 13.24
C SER A 128 16.54 -4.43 12.78
N GLY A 129 17.70 -4.05 13.30
CA GLY A 129 18.97 -4.70 12.99
C GLY A 129 19.31 -4.66 11.49
N PHE A 130 19.78 -5.79 10.95
CA PHE A 130 20.23 -5.87 9.55
C PHE A 130 19.11 -5.64 8.52
N ARG A 131 17.85 -5.83 8.90
CA ARG A 131 16.71 -5.63 8.00
C ARG A 131 16.55 -4.17 7.60
N SER A 132 17.01 -3.23 8.42
CA SER A 132 16.97 -1.79 8.12
C SER A 132 17.75 -1.40 6.85
N TYR A 133 18.73 -2.21 6.43
CA TYR A 133 19.46 -2.00 5.18
C TYR A 133 18.65 -2.38 3.94
N LEU A 134 17.71 -3.33 4.08
CA LEU A 134 16.86 -3.81 3.00
C LEU A 134 15.48 -3.14 2.98
N TYR A 135 15.01 -2.72 4.16
CA TYR A 135 13.72 -2.07 4.39
C TYR A 135 13.95 -0.72 5.05
N PRO A 136 14.14 0.34 4.24
CA PRO A 136 14.33 1.69 4.76
C PRO A 136 13.14 2.15 5.61
N ASP A 137 13.38 3.11 6.50
CA ASP A 137 12.29 3.78 7.20
C ASP A 137 11.35 4.46 6.19
N PRO A 138 10.07 4.04 6.09
CA PRO A 138 9.09 4.66 5.20
C PRO A 138 8.95 6.17 5.42
N ARG A 139 9.22 6.65 6.64
CA ARG A 139 9.10 8.06 7.06
C ARG A 139 10.32 8.91 6.71
N ARG A 140 11.40 8.32 6.21
CA ARG A 140 12.62 9.08 5.88
C ARG A 140 12.29 10.20 4.90
N ARG A 141 12.89 11.38 5.07
CA ARG A 141 12.72 12.48 4.11
C ARG A 141 13.21 11.99 2.74
N ALA A 142 12.49 12.35 1.68
CA ALA A 142 13.01 12.15 0.33
C ALA A 142 14.26 13.01 0.17
N SER A 143 15.40 12.37 -0.08
CA SER A 143 16.60 13.08 -0.53
C SER A 143 16.31 13.57 -1.96
N TYR A 144 16.20 14.89 -2.14
CA TYR A 144 16.11 15.53 -3.45
C TYR A 144 17.50 15.74 -4.04
#